data_AF-A0A518DNM3-F1
#
_entry.id   AF-A0A518DNM3-F1
#
_cell.length_a   1.000
_cell.length_b   1.000
_cell.length_c   1.000
_cell.angle_alpha   90.00
_cell.angle_beta   90.00
_cell.angle_gamma   90.00
#
_symmetry.space_group_name_H-M   'P 1'
#
loop_
_entity.id
_entity.type
_entity.pdbx_description
1 polymer ?
#
loop_
_entity_poly.entity_id
_entity_poly.type
_entity_poly.pdbx_seq_one_letter_code
_entity_poly.pdbx_strand_id
1 'polypeptide(L)'
;MDPAEFQRIDDEVDKVAEAVDELLNSEAAQPLKKALADLYNSGGKRYSASLNIVVAIFDEVAERGMSLLTTGVGVSEAGEIFRTWGDSSPQRYITDGEIQVAPHNYCPRCWGEWDFKLEHRECRHCGAVMGEHVKLLLDSDVCPHCEAGKISASSPKCDQCGFEVDPKLAVWG
;
A
#
# COMPACT_ATOMS: atom_id res chain seq x y z
N MET A 1 -16.41 -3.51 -6.01
CA MET A 1 -16.35 -2.97 -4.65
C MET A 1 -16.71 -1.50 -4.67
N ASP A 2 -17.72 -1.13 -3.90
CA ASP A 2 -18.08 0.27 -3.62
C ASP A 2 -17.22 0.83 -2.45
N PRO A 3 -16.94 2.14 -2.39
CA PRO A 3 -16.22 2.76 -1.27
C PRO A 3 -16.75 2.39 0.13
N ALA A 4 -18.07 2.28 0.32
CA ALA A 4 -18.68 1.92 1.60
C ALA A 4 -18.53 0.43 1.96
N GLU A 5 -18.39 -0.45 0.96
CA GLU A 5 -17.94 -1.82 1.18
C GLU A 5 -16.46 -1.87 1.57
N PHE A 6 -15.61 -1.14 0.86
CA PHE A 6 -14.18 -1.09 1.16
C PHE A 6 -13.92 -0.63 2.60
N GLN A 7 -14.54 0.48 3.02
CA GLN A 7 -14.39 1.00 4.39
C GLN A 7 -14.85 0.02 5.47
N ARG A 8 -15.89 -0.78 5.22
CA ARG A 8 -16.36 -1.80 6.17
C ARG A 8 -15.41 -2.98 6.30
N ILE A 9 -14.68 -3.28 5.23
CA ILE A 9 -13.76 -4.41 5.20
C ILE A 9 -12.39 -4.00 5.78
N ASP A 10 -12.00 -2.74 5.63
CA ASP A 10 -10.77 -2.16 6.18
C ASP A 10 -10.57 -2.53 7.67
N ASP A 11 -11.60 -2.32 8.51
CA ASP A 11 -11.59 -2.69 9.94
C ASP A 11 -11.33 -4.19 10.18
N GLU A 12 -11.80 -5.07 9.29
CA GLU A 12 -11.55 -6.51 9.40
C GLU A 12 -10.17 -6.89 8.86
N VAL A 13 -9.66 -6.17 7.86
CA VAL A 13 -8.28 -6.34 7.36
C VAL A 13 -7.30 -5.99 8.47
N ASP A 14 -7.53 -4.89 9.20
CA ASP A 14 -6.68 -4.48 10.32
C ASP A 14 -6.60 -5.56 11.41
N LYS A 15 -7.74 -6.16 11.79
CA LYS A 15 -7.76 -7.28 12.74
C LYS A 15 -6.97 -8.49 12.24
N VAL A 16 -7.08 -8.82 10.95
CA VAL A 16 -6.27 -9.90 10.36
C VAL A 16 -4.79 -9.51 10.38
N ALA A 17 -4.47 -8.26 10.09
CA ALA A 17 -3.12 -7.73 10.08
C ALA A 17 -2.47 -7.84 11.47
N GLU A 18 -3.17 -7.44 12.52
CA GLU A 18 -2.77 -7.57 13.93
C GLU A 18 -2.56 -9.04 14.31
N ALA A 19 -3.53 -9.92 14.00
CA ALA A 19 -3.42 -11.34 14.32
C ALA A 19 -2.25 -12.03 13.60
N VAL A 20 -1.98 -11.64 12.35
CA VAL A 20 -0.82 -12.14 11.60
C VAL A 20 0.48 -11.62 12.20
N ASP A 21 0.55 -10.36 12.63
CA ASP A 21 1.73 -9.81 13.28
C ASP A 21 2.02 -10.52 14.61
N GLU A 22 1.00 -10.74 15.44
CA GLU A 22 1.12 -11.53 16.67
C GLU A 22 1.63 -12.94 16.39
N LEU A 23 1.04 -13.63 15.41
CA LEU A 23 1.46 -14.98 15.02
C LEU A 23 2.92 -14.99 14.59
N LEU A 24 3.32 -14.08 13.70
CA LEU A 24 4.68 -14.02 13.19
C LEU A 24 5.68 -13.60 14.27
N ASN A 25 5.28 -12.84 15.29
CA ASN A 25 6.15 -12.47 16.42
C ASN A 25 6.16 -13.51 17.55
N SER A 26 5.25 -14.49 17.53
CA SER A 26 5.17 -15.54 18.54
C SER A 26 6.31 -16.57 18.46
N GLU A 27 6.54 -17.27 19.57
CA GLU A 27 7.43 -18.44 19.63
C GLU A 27 7.00 -19.57 18.68
N ALA A 28 5.70 -19.67 18.38
CA ALA A 28 5.16 -20.69 17.49
C ALA A 28 5.66 -20.54 16.04
N ALA A 29 6.03 -19.33 15.63
CA ALA A 29 6.57 -19.06 14.30
C ALA A 29 8.09 -19.32 14.19
N GLN A 30 8.80 -19.57 15.29
CA GLN A 30 10.27 -19.75 15.27
C GLN A 30 10.74 -20.93 14.39
N PRO A 31 10.10 -22.12 14.42
CA PRO A 31 10.49 -23.20 13.52
C PRO A 31 10.36 -22.83 12.04
N LEU A 32 9.32 -22.07 11.68
CA LEU A 32 9.07 -21.61 10.32
C LEU A 32 10.12 -20.58 9.89
N LYS A 33 10.44 -19.60 10.75
CA LYS A 33 11.50 -18.60 10.51
C LYS A 33 12.86 -19.27 10.32
N LYS A 34 13.18 -20.27 11.15
CA LYS A 34 14.43 -21.04 11.04
C LYS A 34 14.48 -21.79 9.71
N ALA A 35 13.42 -22.50 9.34
CA ALA A 35 13.37 -23.22 8.06
C ALA A 35 13.54 -22.28 6.86
N LEU A 36 13.00 -21.06 6.94
CA LEU A 36 13.17 -20.04 5.91
C LEU A 36 14.63 -19.53 5.80
N ALA A 37 15.28 -19.29 6.95
CA ALA A 37 16.70 -18.93 6.98
C ALA A 37 17.60 -20.06 6.45
N ASP A 38 17.31 -21.30 6.83
CA ASP A 38 18.02 -22.48 6.33
C ASP A 38 17.84 -22.64 4.80
N LEU A 39 16.62 -22.38 4.29
CA LEU A 39 16.35 -22.36 2.85
C LEU A 39 17.22 -21.31 2.13
N TYR A 40 17.25 -20.07 2.63
CA TYR A 40 18.10 -19.01 2.09
C TYR A 40 19.58 -19.42 2.06
N ASN A 41 20.09 -19.95 3.18
CA ASN A 41 21.48 -20.37 3.31
C ASN A 41 21.84 -21.54 2.38
N SER A 42 20.87 -22.40 2.05
CA SER A 42 21.07 -23.53 1.13
C SER A 42 21.13 -23.10 -0.35
N GLY A 43 20.42 -22.04 -0.73
CA GLY A 43 20.36 -21.55 -2.12
C GLY A 43 21.59 -20.76 -2.56
N GLY A 44 22.39 -20.26 -1.61
CA GLY A 44 23.50 -19.35 -1.86
C GLY A 44 23.04 -17.91 -2.18
N LYS A 45 23.98 -16.96 -2.18
CA LYS A 45 23.72 -15.50 -2.24
C LYS A 45 23.03 -14.97 -3.52
N ARG A 46 22.64 -15.86 -4.45
CA ARG A 46 21.94 -15.48 -5.69
C ARG A 46 20.43 -15.38 -5.51
N TYR A 47 19.87 -16.04 -4.49
CA TYR A 47 18.43 -16.14 -4.30
C TYR A 47 18.01 -15.50 -2.99
N SER A 48 16.78 -15.00 -2.95
CA SER A 48 16.11 -14.57 -1.72
C SER A 48 15.15 -15.65 -1.24
N ALA A 49 14.83 -15.63 0.06
CA ALA A 49 13.76 -16.43 0.63
C ALA A 49 12.81 -15.52 1.41
N SER A 50 11.51 -15.70 1.18
CA SER A 50 10.45 -14.97 1.87
C SER A 50 9.22 -15.83 2.05
N LEU A 51 8.53 -15.66 3.17
CA LEU A 51 7.17 -16.12 3.39
C LEU A 51 6.23 -14.91 3.27
N ASN A 52 5.24 -15.00 2.40
CA ASN A 52 4.23 -13.95 2.23
C ASN A 52 2.84 -14.50 2.57
N ILE A 53 2.09 -13.73 3.34
CA ILE A 53 0.69 -13.91 3.68
C ILE A 53 -0.07 -12.82 2.93
N VAL A 54 -1.00 -13.24 2.07
CA VAL A 54 -1.80 -12.33 1.25
C VAL A 54 -3.25 -12.45 1.70
N VAL A 55 -3.81 -11.33 2.15
CA VAL A 55 -5.25 -11.18 2.40
C VAL A 55 -5.85 -10.55 1.15
N ALA A 56 -6.77 -11.26 0.51
CA ALA A 56 -7.40 -10.80 -0.71
C ALA A 56 -8.91 -11.09 -0.69
N ILE A 57 -9.66 -10.26 -1.40
CA ILE A 57 -11.10 -10.42 -1.61
C ILE A 57 -11.35 -10.63 -3.09
N PHE A 58 -12.26 -11.54 -3.40
CA PHE A 58 -12.70 -11.79 -4.76
C PHE A 58 -14.14 -11.31 -4.93
N ASP A 59 -14.34 -10.37 -5.85
CA ASP A 59 -15.64 -9.90 -6.29
C ASP A 59 -16.13 -10.87 -7.38
N GLU A 60 -17.01 -11.80 -7.02
CA GLU A 60 -17.50 -12.84 -7.94
C GLU A 60 -18.30 -12.27 -9.12
N VAL A 61 -18.99 -11.14 -8.92
CA VAL A 61 -19.82 -10.52 -9.96
C VAL A 61 -18.94 -9.84 -11.01
N ALA A 62 -17.87 -9.16 -10.56
CA ALA A 62 -16.91 -8.52 -11.45
C ALA A 62 -15.73 -9.42 -11.83
N GLU A 63 -15.73 -10.69 -11.39
CA GLU A 63 -14.67 -11.70 -11.58
C GLU A 63 -13.26 -11.16 -11.32
N ARG A 64 -13.08 -10.41 -10.23
CA ARG A 64 -11.79 -9.76 -9.92
C ARG A 64 -11.37 -9.96 -8.48
N GLY A 65 -10.08 -10.25 -8.31
CA GLY A 65 -9.43 -10.28 -7.00
C GLY A 65 -8.82 -8.93 -6.64
N MET A 66 -8.87 -8.56 -5.37
CA MET A 66 -8.22 -7.41 -4.79
C MET A 66 -7.38 -7.86 -3.61
N SER A 67 -6.05 -7.70 -3.70
CA SER A 67 -5.17 -7.85 -2.54
C SER A 67 -5.35 -6.64 -1.63
N LEU A 68 -5.55 -6.87 -0.33
CA LEU A 68 -5.77 -5.84 0.68
C LEU A 68 -4.55 -5.70 1.59
N LEU A 69 -3.92 -6.83 1.93
CA LEU A 69 -2.71 -6.88 2.74
C LEU A 69 -1.76 -7.93 2.15
N THR A 70 -0.50 -7.56 2.01
CA THR A 70 0.63 -8.48 1.84
C THR A 70 1.59 -8.26 3.00
N THR A 71 1.76 -9.26 3.85
CA THR A 71 2.66 -9.18 5.00
C THR A 71 3.45 -10.47 5.12
N GLY A 72 4.59 -10.45 5.80
CA GLY A 72 5.37 -11.66 5.92
C GLY A 72 6.74 -11.47 6.55
N VAL A 73 7.62 -12.40 6.23
CA VAL A 73 9.02 -12.35 6.66
C VAL A 73 9.95 -12.64 5.49
N GLY A 74 11.02 -11.85 5.39
CA GLY A 74 12.11 -12.06 4.45
C GLY A 74 13.41 -12.39 5.19
N VAL A 75 14.37 -12.93 4.44
CA VAL A 75 15.75 -13.13 4.90
C VAL A 75 16.65 -12.09 4.24
N SER A 76 17.36 -11.29 5.04
CA SER A 76 18.28 -10.27 4.54
C SER A 76 19.54 -10.91 3.95
N GLU A 77 20.38 -10.12 3.26
CA GLU A 77 21.66 -10.63 2.76
C GLU A 77 22.56 -11.20 3.87
N ALA A 78 22.43 -10.65 5.08
CA ALA A 78 23.14 -11.09 6.28
C ALA A 78 22.54 -12.36 6.93
N GLY A 79 21.44 -12.89 6.40
CA GLY A 79 20.74 -14.05 6.94
C GLY A 79 19.75 -13.71 8.07
N GLU A 80 19.47 -12.44 8.31
CA GLU A 80 18.57 -11.99 9.37
C GLU A 80 17.12 -11.99 8.91
N ILE A 81 16.21 -12.39 9.79
CA ILE A 81 14.78 -12.34 9.51
C ILE A 81 14.28 -10.91 9.72
N PHE A 82 13.58 -10.36 8.74
CA PHE A 82 12.94 -9.05 8.82
C PHE A 82 11.47 -9.13 8.40
N ARG A 83 10.64 -8.21 8.90
CA ARG A 83 9.22 -8.11 8.53
C ARG A 83 9.09 -7.49 7.13
N THR A 84 8.21 -8.07 6.32
CA THR A 84 7.74 -7.46 5.07
C THR A 84 6.31 -6.98 5.25
N TRP A 85 6.00 -5.83 4.66
CA TRP A 85 4.68 -5.24 4.70
C TRP A 85 4.40 -4.51 3.40
N GLY A 86 3.18 -4.64 2.91
CA GLY A 86 2.62 -3.94 1.77
C GLY A 86 1.11 -4.00 1.91
N ASP A 87 0.50 -2.91 2.35
CA ASP A 87 -0.95 -2.80 2.46
C ASP A 87 -1.51 -2.01 1.30
N SER A 88 -2.79 -2.18 1.05
CA SER A 88 -3.56 -1.36 0.11
C SER A 88 -4.16 -0.17 0.84
N SER A 89 -3.32 0.57 1.60
CA SER A 89 -3.76 1.68 2.45
C SER A 89 -4.74 2.60 1.72
N PRO A 90 -5.90 2.92 2.33
CA PRO A 90 -6.84 3.86 1.76
C PRO A 90 -6.18 5.21 1.53
N GLN A 91 -6.44 5.79 0.36
CA GLN A 91 -6.13 7.17 0.08
C GLN A 91 -7.37 7.89 -0.45
N ARG A 92 -7.43 9.18 -0.16
CA ARG A 92 -8.49 10.07 -0.61
C ARG A 92 -8.06 10.72 -1.92
N TYR A 93 -8.96 10.73 -2.88
CA TYR A 93 -8.76 11.30 -4.21
C TYR A 93 -9.91 12.25 -4.55
N ILE A 94 -9.63 13.28 -5.35
CA ILE A 94 -10.65 13.98 -6.13
C ILE A 94 -10.71 13.31 -7.50
N THR A 95 -11.82 12.67 -7.83
CA THR A 95 -12.06 11.99 -9.12
C THR A 95 -13.30 12.58 -9.76
N ASP A 96 -13.15 13.13 -10.98
CA ASP A 96 -14.26 13.77 -11.72
C ASP A 96 -15.05 14.82 -10.87
N GLY A 97 -14.37 15.46 -9.90
CA GLY A 97 -14.95 16.49 -9.02
C GLY A 97 -15.51 15.98 -7.68
N GLU A 98 -15.52 14.67 -7.46
CA GLU A 98 -16.03 14.04 -6.24
C GLU A 98 -14.89 13.46 -5.38
N ILE A 99 -15.08 13.45 -4.06
CA ILE A 99 -14.16 12.78 -3.14
C ILE A 99 -14.41 11.27 -3.26
N GLN A 100 -13.37 10.52 -3.62
CA GLN A 100 -13.36 9.07 -3.67
C GLN A 100 -12.29 8.53 -2.73
N VAL A 101 -12.57 7.42 -2.06
CA VAL A 101 -11.59 6.69 -1.25
C VAL A 101 -11.29 5.38 -1.94
N ALA A 102 -10.02 5.14 -2.21
CA ALA A 102 -9.56 3.91 -2.85
C ALA A 102 -8.14 3.57 -2.36
N PRO A 103 -7.74 2.30 -2.42
CA PRO A 103 -6.36 1.92 -2.19
C PRO A 103 -5.34 2.70 -3.04
N HIS A 104 -4.15 2.90 -2.47
CA HIS A 104 -3.04 3.59 -3.15
C HIS A 104 -2.56 2.91 -4.44
N ASN A 105 -2.89 1.64 -4.67
CA ASN A 105 -2.55 0.83 -5.85
C ASN A 105 -3.76 0.53 -6.76
N TYR A 106 -4.93 1.13 -6.52
CA TYR A 106 -6.11 0.98 -7.38
C TYR A 106 -6.58 2.33 -7.92
N CYS A 107 -7.17 2.32 -9.13
CA CYS A 107 -7.77 3.48 -9.73
C CYS A 107 -9.05 3.88 -8.98
N PRO A 108 -9.17 5.11 -8.43
CA PRO A 108 -10.39 5.54 -7.75
C PRO A 108 -11.59 5.71 -8.70
N ARG A 109 -11.36 5.72 -10.02
CA ARG A 109 -12.42 5.83 -11.03
C ARG A 109 -13.03 4.49 -11.42
N CYS A 110 -12.19 3.51 -11.76
CA CYS A 110 -12.65 2.22 -12.30
C CYS A 110 -12.33 1.01 -11.42
N TRP A 111 -11.58 1.20 -10.34
CA TRP A 111 -11.13 0.13 -9.44
C TRP A 111 -10.29 -0.95 -10.13
N GLY A 112 -9.69 -0.63 -11.28
CA GLY A 112 -8.65 -1.43 -11.90
C GLY A 112 -7.32 -1.20 -11.18
N GLU A 113 -6.44 -2.19 -11.22
CA GLU A 113 -5.09 -2.09 -10.67
C GLU A 113 -4.35 -0.93 -11.33
N TRP A 114 -3.75 -0.10 -10.50
CA TRP A 114 -2.98 1.05 -10.93
C TRP A 114 -1.90 1.33 -9.89
N ASP A 115 -0.86 0.52 -9.93
CA ASP A 115 0.32 0.70 -9.09
C ASP A 115 1.24 1.81 -9.65
N PHE A 116 2.06 2.41 -8.79
CA PHE A 116 3.02 3.47 -9.15
C PHE A 116 2.37 4.62 -9.95
N LYS A 117 1.19 5.09 -9.52
CA LYS A 117 0.37 6.09 -10.22
C LYS A 117 1.08 7.43 -10.45
N LEU A 118 2.07 7.74 -9.62
CA LEU A 118 2.82 8.99 -9.69
C LEU A 118 3.86 8.93 -10.82
N GLU A 119 4.42 7.74 -11.08
CA GLU A 119 5.36 7.42 -12.15
C GLU A 119 4.64 7.09 -13.46
N HIS A 120 3.57 6.31 -13.38
CA HIS A 120 2.77 5.82 -14.50
C HIS A 120 1.39 6.45 -14.45
N ARG A 121 1.30 7.69 -14.94
CA ARG A 121 0.15 8.58 -14.71
C ARG A 121 -1.14 8.23 -15.43
N GLU A 122 -1.23 7.14 -16.19
CA GLU A 122 -2.45 6.74 -16.88
C GLU A 122 -2.90 5.35 -16.44
N CYS A 123 -4.17 5.23 -16.04
CA CYS A 123 -4.80 3.96 -15.71
C CYS A 123 -5.01 3.12 -16.97
N ARG A 124 -4.39 1.94 -17.04
CA ARG A 124 -4.51 1.02 -18.17
C ARG A 124 -5.91 0.43 -18.37
N HIS A 125 -6.77 0.52 -17.36
CA HIS A 125 -8.12 -0.06 -17.41
C HIS A 125 -9.19 0.93 -17.91
N CYS A 126 -9.04 2.23 -17.63
CA CYS A 126 -10.07 3.23 -18.00
C CYS A 126 -9.53 4.53 -18.63
N GLY A 127 -8.22 4.67 -18.78
CA GLY A 127 -7.59 5.87 -19.35
C GLY A 127 -7.63 7.10 -18.44
N ALA A 128 -8.03 6.96 -17.18
CA ALA A 128 -7.96 8.07 -16.23
C ALA A 128 -6.50 8.49 -16.01
N VAL A 129 -6.27 9.81 -15.97
CA VAL A 129 -4.91 10.39 -15.84
C VAL A 129 -4.74 11.11 -14.50
N MET A 130 -3.67 10.80 -13.76
CA MET A 130 -3.30 11.52 -12.54
C MET A 130 -2.91 12.97 -12.84
N GLY A 131 -3.50 13.89 -12.09
CA GLY A 131 -3.39 15.34 -12.25
C GLY A 131 -4.44 15.97 -13.16
N GLU A 132 -5.19 15.17 -13.93
CA GLU A 132 -6.27 15.64 -14.79
C GLU A 132 -7.63 15.15 -14.31
N HIS A 133 -7.83 13.84 -14.36
CA HIS A 133 -9.08 13.17 -13.99
C HIS A 133 -9.11 12.79 -12.51
N VAL A 134 -7.94 12.47 -11.97
CA VAL A 134 -7.75 12.02 -10.58
C VAL A 134 -6.65 12.86 -9.94
N LYS A 135 -6.89 13.38 -8.73
CA LYS A 135 -5.87 14.07 -7.92
C LYS A 135 -5.87 13.52 -6.50
N LEU A 136 -4.70 13.45 -5.87
CA LEU A 136 -4.59 13.09 -4.47
C LEU A 136 -5.18 14.20 -3.60
N LEU A 137 -6.04 13.86 -2.64
CA LEU A 137 -6.56 14.81 -1.66
C LEU A 137 -5.68 14.76 -0.41
N LEU A 138 -5.01 15.86 -0.11
CA LEU A 138 -4.26 16.07 1.12
C LEU A 138 -5.13 16.82 2.11
N ASP A 139 -5.58 16.14 3.17
CA ASP A 139 -6.46 16.68 4.22
C ASP A 139 -5.70 17.08 5.49
N SER A 140 -4.37 17.05 5.43
CA SER A 140 -3.51 17.54 6.50
C SER A 140 -2.27 18.25 5.95
N ASP A 141 -1.70 19.11 6.80
CA ASP A 141 -0.41 19.73 6.54
C ASP A 141 0.77 18.81 6.93
N VAL A 142 0.53 17.52 7.17
CA VAL A 142 1.57 16.54 7.52
C VAL A 142 2.21 15.98 6.25
N CYS A 143 3.55 15.89 6.23
CA CYS A 143 4.27 15.32 5.10
C CYS A 143 3.91 13.83 4.93
N PRO A 144 3.36 13.41 3.78
CA PRO A 144 2.94 12.02 3.54
C PRO A 144 4.12 11.06 3.37
N HIS A 145 5.35 11.58 3.26
CA HIS A 145 6.55 10.76 3.10
C HIS A 145 7.25 10.46 4.44
N CYS A 146 7.28 11.41 5.37
CA CYS A 146 8.05 11.25 6.61
C CYS A 146 7.25 11.43 7.89
N GLU A 147 6.00 11.91 7.80
CA GLU A 147 5.06 12.16 8.91
C GLU A 147 5.55 13.14 10.00
N ALA A 148 6.83 13.53 9.98
CA ALA A 148 7.46 14.41 10.96
C ALA A 148 7.48 15.88 10.52
N GLY A 149 7.44 16.14 9.22
CA GLY A 149 7.51 17.49 8.64
C GLY A 149 6.17 18.01 8.18
N LYS A 150 6.15 19.30 7.82
CA LYS A 150 4.94 19.98 7.34
C LYS A 150 5.03 20.33 5.87
N ILE A 151 3.88 20.24 5.20
CA ILE A 151 3.66 20.68 3.82
C ILE A 151 2.35 21.45 3.75
N SER A 152 2.19 22.36 2.80
CA SER A 152 0.93 23.05 2.55
C SER A 152 0.83 23.47 1.09
N ALA A 153 -0.35 23.94 0.66
CA ALA A 153 -0.52 24.47 -0.68
C ALA A 153 0.43 25.64 -1.00
N SER A 154 0.82 26.43 0.01
CA SER A 154 1.76 27.56 -0.14
C SER A 154 3.23 27.16 0.06
N SER A 155 3.49 26.01 0.69
CA SER A 155 4.82 25.46 0.90
C SER A 155 4.79 23.94 0.68
N PRO A 156 4.78 23.47 -0.59
CA PRO A 156 4.57 22.07 -0.91
C PRO A 156 5.79 21.17 -0.60
N LYS A 157 6.91 21.78 -0.20
CA LYS A 157 8.14 21.09 0.17
C LYS A 157 8.23 20.92 1.69
N CYS A 158 8.45 19.69 2.10
CA CYS A 158 8.65 19.28 3.48
C CYS A 158 9.92 19.91 4.07
N ASP A 159 9.77 20.51 5.24
CA ASP A 159 10.84 21.17 6.00
C ASP A 159 11.82 20.18 6.67
N GLN A 160 11.42 18.92 6.84
CA GLN A 160 12.24 17.88 7.50
C GLN A 160 12.98 16.97 6.53
N CYS A 161 12.29 16.43 5.51
CA CYS A 161 12.88 15.44 4.60
C CYS A 161 13.11 15.97 3.18
N GLY A 162 12.66 17.19 2.86
CA GLY A 162 12.82 17.79 1.54
C GLY A 162 11.92 17.21 0.44
N PHE A 163 11.04 16.25 0.76
CA PHE A 163 10.00 15.75 -0.14
C PHE A 163 9.13 16.92 -0.64
N GLU A 164 8.83 16.95 -1.93
CA GLU A 164 8.06 18.02 -2.55
C GLU A 164 6.83 17.45 -3.26
N VAL A 165 5.64 17.91 -2.86
CA VAL A 165 4.39 17.53 -3.50
C VAL A 165 4.25 18.27 -4.82
N ASP A 166 4.01 17.54 -5.92
CA ASP A 166 3.64 18.14 -7.20
C ASP A 166 2.20 18.70 -7.11
N PRO A 167 2.01 20.03 -7.15
CA PRO A 167 0.68 20.64 -7.02
C PRO A 167 -0.24 20.35 -8.21
N LYS A 168 0.28 19.75 -9.30
CA LYS A 168 -0.56 19.23 -10.38
C LYS A 168 -1.22 17.91 -10.01
N LEU A 169 -0.60 17.12 -9.15
CA LEU A 169 -1.03 15.77 -8.80
C LEU A 169 -1.86 15.72 -7.51
N ALA A 170 -1.77 16.76 -6.68
CA ALA A 170 -2.46 16.84 -5.39
C ALA A 170 -3.32 18.11 -5.26
N VAL A 171 -4.34 18.04 -4.41
CA VAL A 171 -5.20 19.14 -3.98
C VAL A 171 -5.26 19.13 -2.46
N TRP A 172 -5.24 20.30 -1.84
CA TRP A 172 -5.44 20.44 -0.39
C TRP A 172 -6.93 20.62 -0.08
N GLY A 173 -7.43 19.90 0.92
CA GLY A 173 -8.82 19.90 1.40
C GLY A 173 -9.01 20.52 2.77
#